data_AF-A0A1R4H619-F1
#
_entry.id   AF-A0A1R4H619-F1
#
_cell.length_a   1.000
_cell.length_b   1.000
_cell.length_c   1.000
_cell.angle_alpha   90.00
_cell.angle_beta   90.00
_cell.angle_gamma   90.00
#
_symmetry.space_group_name_H-M   'P 1'
#
loop_
_entity.id
_entity.type
_entity.pdbx_description
1 polymer ?
#
loop_
_entity_poly.entity_id
_entity_poly.type
_entity_poly.pdbx_seq_one_letter_code
_entity_poly.pdbx_strand_id
1 'polypeptide(L)' 'MLVVENVPCLECTFCGEQYFDAVVLQKIENDYCAITHQHRQPQHIIQVAVEDFSALYL' A
#
# COMPACT_ATOMS: atom_id res chain seq x y z
N MET A 1 6.49 2.08 -4.58
CA MET A 1 5.11 1.96 -4.06
C MET A 1 4.82 0.49 -3.80
N LEU A 2 4.23 0.14 -2.66
CA LEU A 2 3.74 -1.20 -2.37
C LEU A 2 2.22 -1.14 -2.32
N VAL A 3 1.55 -2.10 -2.97
CA VAL A 3 0.10 -2.28 -2.90
C VAL A 3 -0.15 -3.62 -2.22
N VAL A 4 -0.99 -3.63 -1.18
CA VAL A 4 -1.37 -4.83 -0.44
C VAL A 4 -2.87 -5.02 -0.60
N GLU A 5 -3.25 -6.15 -1.20
CA GLU A 5 -4.65 -6.48 -1.46
C GLU A 5 -5.26 -7.25 -0.28
N ASN A 6 -6.58 -7.13 -0.11
CA ASN A 6 -7.35 -7.88 0.89
C ASN A 6 -6.85 -7.70 2.34
N VAL A 7 -6.49 -6.48 2.72
CA VAL A 7 -6.07 -6.17 4.08
C VAL A 7 -7.30 -6.30 5.01
N PRO A 8 -7.25 -7.17 6.04
CA PRO A 8 -8.36 -7.31 6.96
C PRO A 8 -8.55 -6.01 7.75
N CYS A 9 -9.78 -5.52 7.79
CA CYS A 9 -10.16 -4.32 8.53
C CYS A 9 -11.60 -4.42 9.04
N LEU A 10 -11.90 -3.60 10.03
CA LEU A 10 -13.28 -3.31 10.40
C LEU A 10 -13.72 -2.09 9.60
N GLU A 11 -14.86 -2.20 8.93
CA GLU A 11 -15.45 -1.08 8.19
C GLU A 11 -16.68 -0.57 8.93
N CYS A 12 -16.76 0.75 9.14
CA CYS A 12 -17.95 1.38 9.67
C CYS A 12 -19.08 1.31 8.63
N THR A 13 -20.16 0.60 8.95
CA THR A 13 -21.30 0.43 8.04
C THR A 13 -22.08 1.72 7.75
N PHE A 14 -21.80 2.80 8.49
CA PHE A 14 -22.47 4.10 8.32
C PHE A 14 -21.70 5.06 7.42
N CYS A 15 -20.39 5.21 7.62
CA CYS A 15 -19.56 6.18 6.88
C CYS A 15 -18.49 5.54 5.97
N GLY A 16 -18.26 4.22 6.06
CA GLY A 16 -17.24 3.51 5.28
C GLY A 16 -15.81 3.67 5.81
N GLU A 17 -15.63 4.24 7.01
CA GLU A 17 -14.30 4.37 7.61
C GLU A 17 -13.71 2.99 7.95
N GLN A 18 -12.44 2.79 7.61
CA GLN A 18 -11.74 1.52 7.77
C GLN A 18 -10.75 1.60 8.94
N TYR A 19 -10.90 0.68 9.88
CA TYR A 19 -10.03 0.51 11.05
C TYR A 19 -9.17 -0.73 10.88
N PHE A 20 -7.87 -0.53 10.88
CA PHE A 20 -6.87 -1.59 10.75
C PHE A 20 -6.24 -1.88 12.10
N ASP A 21 -5.97 -3.15 12.36
CA ASP A 21 -5.22 -3.56 13.53
C ASP A 21 -3.77 -3.07 13.45
N ALA A 22 -3.23 -2.57 14.56
CA ALA A 22 -1.86 -2.05 14.62
C ALA A 22 -0.82 -3.10 14.20
N VAL A 23 -1.05 -4.37 14.52
CA VAL A 23 -0.19 -5.50 14.14
C VAL A 23 -0.19 -5.71 12.62
N VAL A 24 -1.32 -5.49 11.96
CA VAL A 24 -1.45 -5.60 10.49
C VAL A 24 -0.68 -4.47 9.82
N LEU A 25 -0.84 -3.24 10.30
CA LEU A 25 -0.13 -2.07 9.78
C LEU A 25 1.39 -2.21 9.94
N GLN A 26 1.85 -2.61 11.12
CA GLN A 26 3.28 -2.83 11.39
C GLN A 26 3.87 -3.91 10.46
N LYS A 27 3.12 -4.97 10.15
CA LYS A 27 3.57 -5.98 9.19
C LYS A 27 3.75 -5.40 7.78
N ILE A 28 2.80 -4.59 7.33
CA ILE A 28 2.86 -3.94 6.00
C ILE A 28 4.08 -3.01 5.92
N GLU A 29 4.36 -2.24 6.97
CA GLU A 29 5.55 -1.37 7.04
C GLU A 29 6.86 -2.16 7.01
N ASN A 30 6.94 -3.24 7.79
CA ASN A 30 8.12 -4.12 7.80
C ASN A 30 8.35 -4.76 6.43
N ASP A 31 7.29 -5.20 5.78
CA ASP A 31 7.35 -5.80 4.44
C ASP A 31 7.80 -4.78 3.39
N TYR A 32 7.29 -3.54 3.48
CA TYR A 32 7.75 -2.43 2.66
C TYR A 32 9.25 -2.19 2.83
N CYS A 33 9.72 -2.07 4.08
CA CYS A 33 11.13 -1.90 4.39
C CYS A 33 11.98 -3.06 3.86
N ALA A 34 11.54 -4.31 4.03
CA ALA A 34 12.26 -5.46 3.53
C ALA A 34 12.36 -5.46 1.99
N ILE A 35 11.31 -5.03 1.28
CA ILE A 35 11.32 -4.94 -0.18
C ILE A 35 12.22 -3.80 -0.66
N THR A 36 12.16 -2.62 -0.04
CA THR A 36 12.98 -1.47 -0.44
C THR A 36 14.46 -1.69 -0.16
N HIS A 37 14.80 -2.42 0.91
CA HIS A 37 16.18 -2.80 1.24
C HIS A 37 16.62 -4.10 0.55
N GLN A 38 15.84 -4.63 -0.40
CA GLN A 38 16.17 -5.84 -1.18
C GLN A 38 16.35 -7.12 -0.33
N HIS A 39 15.86 -7.12 0.91
CA HIS A 39 15.83 -8.29 1.77
C HIS A 39 14.65 -9.23 1.47
N ARG A 40 13.67 -8.75 0.69
CA ARG A 40 12.49 -9.49 0.24
C ARG A 40 12.08 -9.06 -1.16
N GLN A 41 11.42 -9.93 -1.92
CA GLN A 41 10.80 -9.57 -3.19
C GLN A 41 9.27 -9.54 -3.08
N PRO A 42 8.58 -8.62 -3.79
CA PRO A 42 7.13 -8.59 -3.86
C PRO A 42 6.61 -9.81 -4.61
N GLN A 43 5.32 -10.14 -4.40
CA GLN A 43 4.69 -11.26 -5.11
C GLN A 43 4.54 -10.97 -6.60
N HIS A 44 4.22 -9.73 -6.96
CA HIS A 44 4.08 -9.27 -8.33
C HIS A 44 4.64 -7.86 -8.48
N ILE A 45 5.23 -7.58 -9.65
CA ILE A 45 5.71 -6.25 -10.02
C ILE A 45 4.86 -5.77 -11.19
N ILE A 46 4.25 -4.60 -11.03
CA ILE A 46 3.43 -3.96 -12.06
C ILE A 46 4.14 -2.67 -12.47
N GLN A 47 4.44 -2.52 -13.76
CA GLN A 47 4.90 -1.26 -14.33
C GLN A 47 3.69 -0.39 -14.64
N VAL A 48 3.64 0.79 -14.04
CA VAL A 48 2.60 1.78 -14.26
C VAL A 48 3.20 3.02 -14.89
N ALA A 49 2.52 3.58 -15.89
CA ALA A 49 2.84 4.90 -16.41
C ALA A 49 2.52 5.92 -15.33
N VAL A 50 3.50 6.74 -14.97
CA VAL A 50 3.32 7.83 -14.01
C VAL A 50 3.57 9.12 -14.78
N GLU A 51 2.54 9.94 -14.90
CA GLU A 51 2.67 11.32 -15.39
C GLU A 51 2.91 12.23 -14.18
N ASP A 52 3.81 13.20 -14.35
CA ASP A 52 3.99 14.22 -13.33
C ASP A 52 2.74 15.10 -13.31
N PHE A 53 2.09 15.22 -12.16
CA PHE A 53 0.87 16.03 -12.03
C PHE A 53 1.11 17.48 -12.44
N SER A 54 2.33 17.99 -12.26
CA SER A 54 2.71 19.34 -12.69
C SER A 54 2.71 19.51 -14.21
N ALA A 55 2.84 18.43 -14.98
CA ALA A 55 2.83 18.46 -16.44
C ALA A 55 1.42 18.52 -17.06
N LEU A 56 0.35 18.40 -16.27
CA LEU A 56 -1.04 18.42 -16.74
C LEU A 56 -1.63 19.84 -16.88
N TYR A 57 -0.93 20.87 -16.41
CA TYR A 57 -1.41 22.26 -16.37
C TYR A 57 -0.58 23.25 -17.22
N LEU A 58 0.34 22.75 -18.06
CA LEU A 58 1.07 23.53 -19.06
C LEU A 58 0.42 23.40 -20.45
#